data_AF-E9E3P0-F1
#
_entry.id   AF-E9E3P0-F1
#
_cell.length_a   1.000
_cell.length_b   1.000
_cell.length_c   1.000
_cell.angle_alpha   90.00
_cell.angle_beta   90.00
_cell.angle_gamma   90.00
#
_symmetry.space_group_name_H-M   'P 1'
#
loop_
_entity.id
_entity.type
_entity.pdbx_description
1 polymer ?
#
loop_
_entity_poly.entity_id
_entity_poly.type
_entity_poly.pdbx_seq_one_letter_code
_entity_poly.pdbx_strand_id
1 'polypeptide(L)'
;MVLSTSLLDAATVVGGSTPAFFAIICEALIDASVAVRVPRDVAHASIAQAMLRTADMLQTGIQPAAIKDKGTSPEGCTMSGLVLEEIAVRGHVGRALREAVTVARLMGTHAQAAQDSEMQVMPAEPKTFFANFPLASKEQVNNAINSALFAKKEWQEIPIVDRTAIENIINKSNKDPALELITGGKCDDSQGYYITPTVYEAQSLDHELFNKEIFAALLAIRVYPDAEWGENLQSVNQNGGGFT
;
A
#
# COMPACT_ATOMS: atom_id res chain seq x y z
N MET A 1 0.73 -2.33 18.61
CA MET A 1 -0.49 -3.15 18.79
C MET A 1 -0.35 -4.38 17.92
N VAL A 2 -0.40 -5.59 18.47
CA VAL A 2 -0.32 -6.83 17.68
C VAL A 2 -1.75 -7.26 17.33
N LEU A 3 -2.07 -7.30 16.03
CA LEU A 3 -3.38 -7.78 15.56
C LEU A 3 -3.45 -9.30 15.69
N SER A 4 -4.63 -9.82 16.05
CA SER A 4 -4.91 -11.25 16.01
C SER A 4 -4.78 -11.76 14.58
N THR A 5 -4.24 -12.98 14.40
CA THR A 5 -4.14 -13.63 13.09
C THR A 5 -5.49 -13.79 12.40
N SER A 6 -6.58 -13.95 13.17
CA SER A 6 -7.96 -14.00 12.65
C SER A 6 -8.45 -12.68 12.03
N LEU A 7 -7.72 -11.58 12.22
CA LEU A 7 -8.03 -10.27 11.67
C LEU A 7 -7.16 -9.92 10.46
N LEU A 8 -6.22 -10.77 10.04
CA LEU A 8 -5.28 -10.44 8.95
C LEU A 8 -6.01 -10.13 7.63
N ASP A 9 -7.00 -10.93 7.23
CA ASP A 9 -7.78 -10.65 6.02
C ASP A 9 -8.47 -9.27 6.09
N ALA A 10 -9.01 -8.93 7.26
CA ALA A 10 -9.65 -7.65 7.49
C ALA A 10 -8.65 -6.50 7.50
N ALA A 11 -7.49 -6.70 8.14
CA ALA A 11 -6.43 -5.71 8.22
C ALA A 11 -5.84 -5.40 6.83
N THR A 12 -5.65 -6.42 6.00
CA THR A 12 -5.21 -6.27 4.61
C THR A 12 -6.16 -5.39 3.80
N VAL A 13 -7.47 -5.56 3.97
CA VAL A 13 -8.45 -4.74 3.25
C VAL A 13 -8.52 -3.32 3.81
N VAL A 14 -8.57 -3.18 5.14
CA VAL A 14 -8.65 -1.88 5.83
C VAL A 14 -7.40 -1.02 5.56
N GLY A 15 -6.22 -1.63 5.49
CA GLY A 15 -4.97 -0.93 5.21
C GLY A 15 -4.67 -0.85 3.71
N GLY A 16 -4.65 -1.98 3.02
CA GLY A 16 -4.17 -2.10 1.65
C GLY A 16 -5.18 -1.78 0.57
N SER A 17 -6.48 -2.06 0.77
CA SER A 17 -7.51 -1.79 -0.27
C SER A 17 -8.16 -0.41 -0.12
N THR A 18 -8.17 0.16 1.08
CA THR A 18 -8.77 1.47 1.35
C THR A 18 -8.21 2.62 0.50
N PRO A 19 -6.90 2.71 0.18
CA PRO A 19 -6.39 3.71 -0.77
C PRO A 19 -7.07 3.66 -2.14
N ALA A 20 -7.38 2.47 -2.66
CA ALA A 20 -8.11 2.34 -3.94
C ALA A 20 -9.56 2.85 -3.83
N PHE A 21 -10.22 2.65 -2.69
CA PHE A 21 -11.56 3.19 -2.47
C PHE A 21 -11.55 4.72 -2.39
N PHE A 22 -10.53 5.30 -1.75
CA PHE A 22 -10.34 6.75 -1.73
C PHE A 22 -10.01 7.32 -3.11
N ALA A 23 -9.24 6.60 -3.93
CA ALA A 23 -8.92 7.03 -5.29
C ALA A 23 -10.18 7.24 -6.14
N ILE A 24 -11.17 6.34 -6.05
CA ILE A 24 -12.47 6.48 -6.73
C ILE A 24 -13.19 7.76 -6.28
N ILE A 25 -13.19 8.05 -4.97
CA ILE A 25 -13.82 9.27 -4.43
C ILE A 25 -13.09 10.52 -4.94
N CYS A 26 -11.76 10.50 -4.94
CA CYS A 26 -10.95 11.61 -5.42
C CYS A 26 -11.16 11.87 -6.92
N GLU A 27 -11.17 10.81 -7.74
CA GLU A 27 -11.45 10.91 -9.18
C GLU A 27 -12.81 11.54 -9.46
N ALA A 28 -13.86 11.10 -8.75
CA ALA A 28 -15.20 11.67 -8.87
C ALA A 28 -15.24 13.16 -8.51
N LEU A 29 -14.52 13.58 -7.45
CA LEU A 29 -14.42 14.98 -7.05
C LEU A 29 -13.62 15.82 -8.06
N ILE A 30 -12.56 15.26 -8.66
CA ILE A 30 -11.77 15.92 -9.70
C ILE A 30 -12.63 16.15 -10.94
N ASP A 31 -13.38 15.14 -11.40
CA ASP A 31 -14.28 15.27 -12.55
C ASP A 31 -15.39 16.31 -12.29
N ALA A 32 -15.99 16.30 -11.10
CA ALA A 32 -16.97 17.30 -10.71
C ALA A 32 -16.38 18.73 -10.67
N SER A 33 -15.12 18.87 -10.23
CA SER A 33 -14.41 20.14 -10.22
C SER A 33 -14.17 20.67 -11.64
N VAL A 34 -13.79 19.79 -12.56
CA VAL A 34 -13.65 20.13 -13.99
C VAL A 34 -14.99 20.54 -14.59
N ALA A 35 -16.08 19.88 -14.23
CA ALA A 35 -17.43 20.23 -14.68
C ALA A 35 -17.85 21.66 -14.26
N VAL A 36 -17.35 22.15 -13.14
CA VAL A 36 -17.52 23.54 -12.68
C VAL A 36 -16.36 24.47 -13.06
N ARG A 37 -15.55 24.06 -14.06
CA ARG A 37 -14.47 24.82 -14.71
C ARG A 37 -13.18 25.03 -13.91
N VAL A 38 -12.92 24.21 -12.89
CA VAL A 38 -11.60 24.16 -12.27
C VAL A 38 -10.63 23.43 -13.21
N PRO A 39 -9.45 23.99 -13.51
CA PRO A 39 -8.41 23.25 -14.26
C PRO A 39 -8.08 21.91 -13.59
N ARG A 40 -7.90 20.86 -14.39
CA ARG A 40 -7.81 19.48 -13.88
C ARG A 40 -6.60 19.26 -12.96
N ASP A 41 -5.47 19.87 -13.29
CA ASP A 41 -4.25 19.88 -12.49
C ASP A 41 -4.46 20.56 -11.13
N VAL A 42 -5.13 21.73 -11.12
CA VAL A 42 -5.48 22.45 -9.90
C VAL A 42 -6.46 21.66 -9.04
N ALA A 43 -7.47 21.04 -9.66
CA ALA A 43 -8.45 20.19 -8.97
C ALA A 43 -7.76 18.99 -8.29
N HIS A 44 -6.89 18.29 -9.04
CA HIS A 44 -6.13 17.16 -8.53
C HIS A 44 -5.28 17.55 -7.31
N ALA A 45 -4.46 18.60 -7.44
CA ALA A 45 -3.59 19.07 -6.36
C ALA A 45 -4.40 19.51 -5.12
N SER A 46 -5.51 20.23 -5.33
CA SER A 46 -6.36 20.72 -4.24
C SER A 46 -7.04 19.58 -3.48
N ILE A 47 -7.53 18.56 -4.19
CA ILE A 47 -8.23 17.41 -3.59
C ILE A 47 -7.24 16.51 -2.85
N ALA A 48 -6.07 16.23 -3.44
CA ALA A 48 -5.02 15.46 -2.77
C ALA A 48 -4.60 16.14 -1.45
N GLN A 49 -4.40 17.47 -1.46
CA GLN A 49 -4.06 18.21 -0.25
C GLN A 49 -5.17 18.22 0.79
N ALA A 50 -6.45 18.31 0.36
CA ALA A 50 -7.59 18.23 1.27
C ALA A 50 -7.71 16.84 1.92
N MET A 51 -7.46 15.77 1.15
CA MET A 51 -7.42 14.40 1.65
C MET A 51 -6.31 14.21 2.68
N LEU A 52 -5.09 14.69 2.39
CA LEU A 52 -3.96 14.64 3.32
C LEU A 52 -4.29 15.33 4.66
N ARG A 53 -4.80 16.56 4.62
CA ARG A 53 -5.18 17.30 5.84
C ARG A 53 -6.27 16.58 6.63
N THR A 54 -7.21 15.96 5.94
CA THR A 54 -8.27 15.17 6.59
C THR A 54 -7.68 13.94 7.28
N ALA A 55 -6.72 13.27 6.66
CA ALA A 55 -5.99 12.16 7.26
C ALA A 55 -5.21 12.60 8.52
N ASP A 56 -4.47 13.71 8.46
CA ASP A 56 -3.76 14.28 9.61
C ASP A 56 -4.71 14.56 10.78
N MET A 57 -5.88 15.16 10.49
CA MET A 57 -6.90 15.41 11.50
C MET A 57 -7.38 14.10 12.12
N LEU A 58 -7.71 13.09 11.32
CA LEU A 58 -8.17 11.78 11.82
C LEU A 58 -7.12 11.09 12.70
N GLN A 59 -5.83 11.24 12.38
CA GLN A 59 -4.73 10.70 13.19
C GLN A 59 -4.67 11.31 14.61
N THR A 60 -5.21 12.51 14.82
CA THR A 60 -5.33 13.10 16.17
C THR A 60 -6.36 12.39 17.05
N GLY A 61 -7.14 11.45 16.50
CA GLY A 61 -8.22 10.74 17.20
C GLY A 61 -9.56 11.47 17.19
N ILE A 62 -9.66 12.61 16.50
CA ILE A 62 -10.95 13.30 16.32
C ILE A 62 -11.92 12.41 15.54
N GLN A 63 -13.18 12.36 15.99
CA GLN A 63 -14.20 11.56 15.32
C GLN A 63 -14.57 12.16 13.96
N PRO A 64 -14.79 11.34 12.91
CA PRO A 64 -15.15 11.84 11.57
C PRO A 64 -16.40 12.73 11.55
N ALA A 65 -17.39 12.42 12.40
CA ALA A 65 -18.59 13.25 12.54
C ALA A 65 -18.25 14.68 13.00
N ALA A 66 -17.29 14.82 13.92
CA ALA A 66 -16.85 16.12 14.41
C ALA A 66 -16.06 16.90 13.35
N ILE A 67 -15.29 16.24 12.49
CA ILE A 67 -14.63 16.91 11.34
C ILE A 67 -15.70 17.48 10.41
N LYS A 68 -16.68 16.66 10.04
CA LYS A 68 -17.81 17.07 9.19
C LYS A 68 -18.56 18.25 9.80
N ASP A 69 -18.93 18.17 11.08
CA ASP A 69 -19.72 19.23 11.74
C ASP A 69 -18.91 20.53 11.90
N LYS A 70 -17.61 20.45 12.24
CA LYS A 70 -16.73 21.64 12.35
C LYS A 70 -16.51 22.35 11.01
N GLY A 71 -16.53 21.62 9.90
CA GLY A 71 -16.39 22.17 8.54
C GLY A 71 -17.70 22.62 7.90
N THR A 72 -18.83 22.53 8.61
CA THR A 72 -20.16 22.80 8.08
C THR A 72 -20.80 23.99 8.78
N SER A 73 -21.13 25.03 8.02
CA SER A 73 -21.89 26.17 8.52
C SER A 73 -23.37 26.08 8.12
N PRO A 74 -24.30 26.65 8.90
CA PRO A 74 -25.68 26.86 8.46
C PRO A 74 -25.71 27.58 7.12
N GLU A 75 -26.58 27.12 6.20
CA GLU A 75 -26.76 27.66 4.84
C GLU A 75 -25.49 27.67 3.97
N GLY A 76 -24.40 27.03 4.42
CA GLY A 76 -23.14 26.98 3.70
C GLY A 76 -23.10 25.94 2.59
N CYS A 77 -22.14 26.09 1.68
CA CYS A 77 -21.95 25.17 0.56
C CYS A 77 -21.62 23.74 1.02
N THR A 78 -20.88 23.56 2.12
CA THR A 78 -20.61 22.24 2.71
C THR A 78 -21.91 21.52 3.07
N MET A 79 -22.86 22.22 3.70
CA MET A 79 -24.15 21.65 4.10
C MET A 79 -24.97 21.22 2.88
N SER A 80 -24.98 22.04 1.82
CA SER A 80 -25.62 21.68 0.54
C SER A 80 -24.96 20.47 -0.13
N GLY A 81 -23.63 20.35 0.01
CA GLY A 81 -22.86 19.21 -0.49
C GLY A 81 -23.13 17.90 0.24
N LEU A 82 -23.76 17.92 1.42
CA LEU A 82 -24.13 16.71 2.15
C LEU A 82 -25.31 15.95 1.52
N VAL A 83 -25.76 16.32 0.31
CA VAL A 83 -26.59 15.49 -0.57
C VAL A 83 -26.02 14.08 -0.80
N LEU A 84 -24.73 13.88 -0.50
CA LEU A 84 -24.10 12.57 -0.34
C LEU A 84 -24.90 11.59 0.55
N GLU A 85 -25.63 12.10 1.55
CA GLU A 85 -26.46 11.25 2.41
C GLU A 85 -27.73 10.76 1.70
N GLU A 86 -28.26 11.48 0.70
CA GLU A 86 -29.44 11.05 -0.08
C GLU A 86 -29.15 9.80 -0.92
N ILE A 87 -27.90 9.67 -1.39
CA ILE A 87 -27.43 8.50 -2.15
C ILE A 87 -26.79 7.42 -1.26
N ALA A 88 -26.91 7.55 0.06
CA ALA A 88 -26.40 6.60 1.04
C ALA A 88 -24.91 6.27 0.87
N VAL A 89 -24.04 7.27 0.68
CA VAL A 89 -22.59 7.07 0.51
C VAL A 89 -22.00 6.17 1.60
N ARG A 90 -22.40 6.36 2.87
CA ARG A 90 -21.95 5.52 3.99
C ARG A 90 -22.27 4.04 3.80
N GLY A 91 -23.46 3.75 3.27
CA GLY A 91 -23.92 2.39 3.00
C GLY A 91 -23.07 1.73 1.91
N HIS A 92 -22.82 2.45 0.82
CA HIS A 92 -22.02 1.96 -0.31
C HIS A 92 -20.55 1.74 0.06
N VAL A 93 -19.90 2.71 0.71
CA VAL A 93 -18.50 2.58 1.16
C VAL A 93 -18.34 1.46 2.18
N GLY A 94 -19.26 1.38 3.17
CA GLY A 94 -19.23 0.31 4.16
C GLY A 94 -19.46 -1.08 3.54
N ARG A 95 -20.31 -1.17 2.51
CA ARG A 95 -20.49 -2.42 1.75
C ARG A 95 -19.24 -2.79 0.99
N ALA A 96 -18.62 -1.87 0.24
CA ALA A 96 -17.39 -2.12 -0.51
C ALA A 96 -16.30 -2.75 0.37
N LEU A 97 -16.08 -2.21 1.57
CA LEU A 97 -15.11 -2.76 2.51
C LEU A 97 -15.49 -4.17 2.97
N ARG A 98 -16.74 -4.43 3.34
CA ARG A 98 -17.19 -5.77 3.79
C ARG A 98 -17.13 -6.83 2.68
N GLU A 99 -17.47 -6.44 1.45
CA GLU A 99 -17.35 -7.32 0.28
C GLU A 99 -15.88 -7.65 0.02
N ALA A 100 -14.98 -6.66 0.05
CA ALA A 100 -13.55 -6.89 -0.10
C ALA A 100 -12.99 -7.81 1.00
N VAL A 101 -13.42 -7.66 2.27
CA VAL A 101 -13.05 -8.59 3.35
C VAL A 101 -13.59 -10.00 3.09
N THR A 102 -14.80 -10.12 2.54
CA THR A 102 -15.37 -11.42 2.18
C THR A 102 -14.54 -12.10 1.10
N VAL A 103 -14.14 -11.36 0.07
CA VAL A 103 -13.25 -11.87 -0.99
C VAL A 103 -11.89 -12.26 -0.42
N ALA A 104 -11.27 -11.43 0.43
CA ALA A 104 -9.98 -11.75 1.06
C ALA A 104 -10.04 -13.06 1.86
N ARG A 105 -11.11 -13.27 2.63
CA ARG A 105 -11.34 -14.54 3.35
C ARG A 105 -11.49 -15.73 2.41
N LEU A 106 -12.21 -15.56 1.30
CA LEU A 106 -12.36 -16.63 0.29
C LEU A 106 -11.04 -16.96 -0.41
N MET A 107 -10.19 -15.96 -0.67
CA MET A 107 -8.83 -16.20 -1.19
C MET A 107 -8.03 -17.10 -0.25
N GLY A 108 -8.19 -16.92 1.08
CA GLY A 108 -7.61 -17.80 2.10
C GLY A 108 -8.18 -19.23 2.12
N THR A 109 -9.42 -19.45 1.67
CA THR A 109 -10.02 -20.81 1.63
C THR A 109 -9.47 -21.71 0.53
N HIS A 110 -8.86 -21.12 -0.51
CA HIS A 110 -8.12 -21.87 -1.53
C HIS A 110 -6.65 -22.09 -1.16
N ALA A 111 -6.21 -21.64 0.02
CA ALA A 111 -4.89 -21.99 0.53
C ALA A 111 -4.86 -23.51 0.80
N GLN A 112 -4.05 -24.23 0.02
CA GLN A 112 -3.79 -25.65 0.29
C GLN A 112 -3.32 -25.81 1.75
N ALA A 113 -3.89 -26.80 2.46
CA ALA A 113 -3.39 -27.19 3.76
C ALA A 113 -1.89 -27.46 3.66
N ALA A 114 -1.10 -26.78 4.49
CA ALA A 114 0.32 -27.05 4.54
C ALA A 114 0.55 -28.44 5.13
N GLN A 115 1.34 -29.25 4.44
CA GLN A 115 1.69 -30.59 4.93
C GLN A 115 2.64 -30.51 6.13
N ASP A 116 3.53 -29.51 6.13
CA ASP A 116 4.52 -29.29 7.18
C ASP A 116 4.46 -27.84 7.69
N SER A 117 4.78 -27.64 8.97
CA SER A 117 4.87 -26.32 9.59
C SER A 117 6.15 -26.22 10.41
N GLU A 118 6.86 -25.10 10.33
CA GLU A 118 8.04 -24.83 11.13
C GLU A 118 7.76 -23.83 12.24
N MET A 119 8.44 -24.03 13.37
CA MET A 119 8.37 -23.12 14.50
C MET A 119 9.41 -22.02 14.34
N GLN A 120 8.94 -20.78 14.21
CA GLN A 120 9.79 -19.61 14.32
C GLN A 120 10.09 -19.37 15.80
N VAL A 121 11.35 -19.57 16.19
CA VAL A 121 11.87 -19.13 17.49
C VAL A 121 12.20 -17.64 17.44
N MET A 122 12.06 -16.98 18.58
CA MET A 122 12.47 -15.59 18.71
C MET A 122 14.01 -15.50 18.57
N PRO A 123 14.56 -14.74 17.60
CA PRO A 123 16.00 -14.68 17.39
C PRO A 123 16.78 -14.22 18.64
N ALA A 124 16.21 -13.27 19.39
CA ALA A 124 16.80 -12.74 20.62
C ALA A 124 16.64 -13.66 21.85
N GLU A 125 15.68 -14.60 21.82
CA GLU A 125 15.43 -15.54 22.92
C GLU A 125 15.06 -16.92 22.33
N PRO A 126 16.05 -17.75 21.97
CA PRO A 126 15.83 -19.00 21.22
C PRO A 126 14.92 -20.04 21.90
N LYS A 127 14.59 -19.82 23.17
CA LYS A 127 13.67 -20.66 23.97
C LYS A 127 12.21 -20.23 23.85
N THR A 128 11.94 -19.07 23.25
CA THR A 128 10.60 -18.48 23.15
C THR A 128 10.06 -18.68 21.74
N PHE A 129 8.92 -19.37 21.65
CA PHE A 129 8.23 -19.61 20.38
C PHE A 129 7.43 -18.37 19.99
N PHE A 130 7.72 -17.81 18.81
CA PHE A 130 7.10 -16.57 18.32
C PHE A 130 5.91 -16.85 17.42
N ALA A 131 6.07 -17.78 16.47
CA ALA A 131 5.02 -18.13 15.52
C ALA A 131 5.21 -19.55 14.98
N ASN A 132 4.11 -20.21 14.60
CA ASN A 132 4.14 -21.40 13.76
C ASN A 132 3.74 -20.99 12.34
N PHE A 133 4.54 -21.33 11.34
CA PHE A 133 4.23 -20.99 9.95
C PHE A 133 4.26 -22.24 9.05
N PRO A 134 3.33 -22.35 8.09
CA PRO A 134 3.32 -23.43 7.13
C PRO A 134 4.49 -23.34 6.14
N LEU A 135 5.13 -24.48 5.82
CA LEU A 135 6.09 -24.57 4.72
C LEU A 135 5.36 -24.65 3.38
N ALA A 136 5.80 -23.84 2.41
CA ALA A 136 5.25 -23.87 1.06
C ALA A 136 5.69 -25.13 0.30
N SER A 137 4.73 -25.88 -0.25
CA SER A 137 5.02 -27.03 -1.11
C SER A 137 5.52 -26.58 -2.49
N LYS A 138 6.24 -27.46 -3.20
CA LYS A 138 6.67 -27.18 -4.58
C LYS A 138 5.50 -26.83 -5.51
N GLU A 139 4.34 -27.44 -5.29
CA GLU A 139 3.12 -27.17 -6.06
C GLU A 139 2.59 -25.76 -5.76
N GLN A 140 2.55 -25.36 -4.48
CA GLN A 140 2.14 -24.01 -4.09
C GLN A 140 3.07 -22.94 -4.67
N VAL A 141 4.38 -23.18 -4.66
CA VAL A 141 5.37 -22.28 -5.28
C VAL A 141 5.12 -22.17 -6.78
N ASN A 142 4.93 -23.29 -7.48
CA ASN A 142 4.65 -23.28 -8.92
C ASN A 142 3.33 -22.59 -9.27
N ASN A 143 2.28 -22.81 -8.46
CA ASN A 143 0.99 -22.14 -8.65
C ASN A 143 1.11 -20.63 -8.45
N ALA A 144 1.82 -20.18 -7.40
CA ALA A 144 2.10 -18.76 -7.18
C ALA A 144 2.88 -18.13 -8.34
N ILE A 145 3.90 -18.82 -8.87
CA ILE A 145 4.67 -18.39 -10.05
C ILE A 145 3.74 -18.23 -11.26
N ASN A 146 2.91 -19.23 -11.55
CA ASN A 146 2.01 -19.20 -12.70
C ASN A 146 0.94 -18.11 -12.57
N SER A 147 0.38 -17.90 -11.37
CA SER A 147 -0.56 -16.81 -11.10
C SER A 147 0.10 -15.43 -11.29
N ALA A 148 1.33 -15.25 -10.81
CA ALA A 148 2.08 -14.01 -11.02
C ALA A 148 2.40 -13.77 -12.51
N LEU A 149 2.76 -14.83 -13.26
CA LEU A 149 2.99 -14.74 -14.71
C LEU A 149 1.71 -14.42 -15.49
N PHE A 150 0.56 -14.90 -15.03
CA PHE A 150 -0.75 -14.56 -15.60
C PHE A 150 -1.09 -13.08 -15.36
N ALA A 151 -1.02 -12.63 -14.10
CA ALA A 151 -1.26 -11.23 -13.73
C ALA A 151 -0.31 -10.25 -14.44
N LYS A 152 0.95 -10.66 -14.67
CA LYS A 152 1.93 -9.90 -15.45
C LYS A 152 1.41 -9.57 -16.86
N LYS A 153 0.73 -10.51 -17.52
CA LYS A 153 0.21 -10.30 -18.88
C LYS A 153 -0.83 -9.17 -18.92
N GLU A 154 -1.68 -9.08 -17.90
CA GLU A 154 -2.68 -8.00 -17.77
C GLU A 154 -2.03 -6.67 -17.37
N TRP A 155 -1.05 -6.69 -16.46
CA TRP A 155 -0.33 -5.48 -16.02
C TRP A 155 0.49 -4.81 -17.14
N GLN A 156 0.96 -5.59 -18.10
CA GLN A 156 1.67 -5.07 -19.28
C GLN A 156 0.82 -4.09 -20.10
N GLU A 157 -0.51 -4.10 -19.96
CA GLU A 157 -1.45 -3.25 -20.70
C GLU A 157 -1.81 -1.91 -20.00
N ILE A 158 -1.36 -1.66 -18.76
CA ILE A 158 -1.64 -0.43 -17.98
C ILE A 158 -0.99 0.85 -18.62
N PRO A 159 -1.57 2.07 -18.50
CA PRO A 159 -1.02 3.28 -19.12
C PRO A 159 0.40 3.69 -18.68
N ILE A 160 1.10 4.43 -19.57
CA ILE A 160 2.55 4.75 -19.52
C ILE A 160 2.97 5.70 -18.39
N VAL A 161 2.04 6.48 -17.81
CA VAL A 161 2.38 7.65 -16.97
C VAL A 161 3.06 7.27 -15.64
N ASP A 162 2.74 6.11 -15.06
CA ASP A 162 3.43 5.60 -13.85
C ASP A 162 4.77 4.91 -14.16
N ARG A 163 5.00 4.54 -15.42
CA ARG A 163 6.12 3.68 -15.84
C ARG A 163 7.45 4.46 -15.92
N THR A 164 7.40 5.71 -16.37
CA THR A 164 8.58 6.60 -16.43
C THR A 164 9.06 6.99 -15.03
N ALA A 165 8.15 7.09 -14.05
CA ALA A 165 8.51 7.40 -12.67
C ALA A 165 9.37 6.29 -12.06
N ILE A 166 9.04 5.03 -12.34
CA ILE A 166 9.80 3.87 -11.85
C ILE A 166 11.14 3.75 -12.57
N GLU A 167 11.20 4.02 -13.87
CA GLU A 167 12.46 4.07 -14.63
C GLU A 167 13.44 5.08 -14.03
N ASN A 168 12.93 6.28 -13.72
CA ASN A 168 13.73 7.34 -13.13
C ASN A 168 14.26 6.93 -11.74
N ILE A 169 13.45 6.23 -10.95
CA ILE A 169 13.87 5.67 -9.66
C ILE A 169 14.99 4.65 -9.88
N ILE A 170 14.84 3.67 -10.78
CA ILE A 170 15.87 2.66 -11.05
C ILE A 170 17.17 3.30 -11.58
N ASN A 171 17.06 4.25 -12.51
CA ASN A 171 18.21 4.95 -13.07
C ASN A 171 18.94 5.81 -12.03
N LYS A 172 18.20 6.40 -11.09
CA LYS A 172 18.76 7.14 -9.96
C LYS A 172 19.44 6.17 -8.97
N SER A 173 18.74 5.11 -8.57
CA SER A 173 19.23 4.09 -7.62
C SER A 173 20.48 3.37 -8.13
N ASN A 174 20.56 3.06 -9.43
CA ASN A 174 21.75 2.47 -10.05
C ASN A 174 23.00 3.37 -10.00
N LYS A 175 22.82 4.67 -9.77
CA LYS A 175 23.91 5.65 -9.66
C LYS A 175 24.13 6.09 -8.22
N ASP A 176 23.33 5.60 -7.27
CA ASP A 176 23.41 5.99 -5.87
C ASP A 176 24.50 5.18 -5.16
N PRO A 177 25.57 5.82 -4.64
CA PRO A 177 26.63 5.11 -3.93
C PRO A 177 26.18 4.51 -2.58
N ALA A 178 25.02 4.92 -2.05
CA ALA A 178 24.45 4.37 -0.83
C ALA A 178 23.66 3.06 -1.06
N LEU A 179 23.50 2.65 -2.32
CA LEU A 179 22.80 1.43 -2.72
C LEU A 179 23.74 0.46 -3.43
N GLU A 180 23.62 -0.81 -3.08
CA GLU A 180 24.19 -1.92 -3.84
C GLU A 180 23.07 -2.62 -4.61
N LEU A 181 23.23 -2.74 -5.93
CA LEU A 181 22.31 -3.50 -6.76
C LEU A 181 22.57 -5.00 -6.58
N ILE A 182 21.64 -5.71 -5.94
CA ILE A 182 21.75 -7.16 -5.72
C ILE A 182 21.28 -7.92 -6.96
N THR A 183 20.14 -7.52 -7.54
CA THR A 183 19.60 -8.12 -8.76
C THR A 183 18.62 -7.17 -9.46
N GLY A 184 18.38 -7.39 -10.75
CA GLY A 184 17.49 -6.57 -11.57
C GLY A 184 18.16 -5.29 -12.09
N GLY A 185 17.57 -4.12 -11.79
CA GLY A 185 18.12 -2.81 -12.14
C GLY A 185 18.00 -2.44 -13.63
N LYS A 186 17.15 -3.16 -14.38
CA LYS A 186 16.96 -2.98 -15.83
C LYS A 186 15.48 -2.83 -16.16
N CYS A 187 15.20 -1.89 -17.05
CA CYS A 187 13.92 -1.74 -17.73
C CYS A 187 14.07 -2.18 -19.19
N ASP A 188 13.11 -2.95 -19.68
CA ASP A 188 13.01 -3.37 -21.08
C ASP A 188 11.66 -2.91 -21.63
N ASP A 189 11.68 -2.15 -22.72
CA ASP A 189 10.49 -1.60 -23.39
C ASP A 189 10.19 -2.30 -24.73
N SER A 190 10.93 -3.35 -25.09
CA SER A 190 10.88 -3.99 -26.42
C SER A 190 9.61 -4.83 -26.68
N GLN A 191 8.97 -5.36 -25.62
CA GLN A 191 7.72 -6.13 -25.68
C GLN A 191 6.86 -5.81 -24.45
N GLY A 192 6.31 -4.59 -24.44
CA GLY A 192 5.71 -4.02 -23.24
C GLY A 192 6.78 -3.54 -22.26
N TYR A 193 6.38 -2.71 -21.30
CA TYR A 193 7.31 -2.11 -20.37
C TYR A 193 7.53 -3.06 -19.18
N TYR A 194 8.68 -3.73 -19.14
CA TYR A 194 9.05 -4.69 -18.12
C TYR A 194 10.18 -4.14 -17.25
N ILE A 195 9.87 -3.91 -15.98
CA ILE A 195 10.87 -3.70 -14.94
C ILE A 195 11.27 -5.08 -14.41
N THR A 196 12.55 -5.39 -14.51
CA THR A 196 13.08 -6.62 -13.91
C THR A 196 12.90 -6.51 -12.40
N PRO A 197 12.36 -7.53 -11.69
CA PRO A 197 12.28 -7.51 -10.23
C PRO A 197 13.63 -7.10 -9.63
N THR A 198 13.65 -5.95 -8.96
CA THR A 198 14.89 -5.27 -8.57
C THR A 198 15.04 -5.27 -7.07
N VAL A 199 16.21 -5.67 -6.58
CA VAL A 199 16.55 -5.62 -5.15
C VAL A 199 17.76 -4.73 -4.97
N TYR A 200 17.60 -3.70 -4.13
CA TYR A 200 18.71 -2.86 -3.68
C TYR A 200 18.98 -3.13 -2.20
N GLU A 201 20.24 -3.35 -1.86
CA GLU A 201 20.71 -3.29 -0.48
C GLU A 201 21.10 -1.84 -0.17
N ALA A 202 20.44 -1.26 0.83
CA ALA A 202 20.70 0.09 1.29
C ALA A 202 21.55 0.06 2.56
N GLN A 203 22.54 0.93 2.63
CA GLN A 203 23.42 1.06 3.80
C GLN A 203 22.70 1.71 5.00
N SER A 204 21.61 2.45 4.77
CA SER A 204 20.83 3.13 5.81
C SER A 204 19.32 2.89 5.67
N LEU A 205 18.62 2.85 6.80
CA LEU A 205 17.15 2.78 6.86
C LEU A 205 16.49 4.13 6.56
N ASP A 206 17.24 5.23 6.61
CA ASP A 206 16.74 6.57 6.27
C ASP A 206 16.69 6.81 4.75
N HIS A 207 17.09 5.82 3.95
CA HIS A 207 17.10 5.94 2.50
C HIS A 207 15.68 6.11 1.93
N GLU A 208 15.53 6.93 0.88
CA GLU A 208 14.22 7.28 0.32
C GLU A 208 13.39 6.08 -0.13
N LEU A 209 14.04 4.99 -0.53
CA LEU A 209 13.38 3.74 -0.95
C LEU A 209 12.60 3.05 0.19
N PHE A 210 12.92 3.32 1.46
CA PHE A 210 12.14 2.82 2.60
C PHE A 210 10.95 3.71 2.96
N ASN A 211 10.99 4.97 2.53
CA ASN A 211 10.04 6.01 2.95
C ASN A 211 9.09 6.43 1.82
N LYS A 212 9.26 5.88 0.62
CA LYS A 212 8.42 6.15 -0.54
C LYS A 212 7.73 4.88 -0.99
N GLU A 213 6.41 4.91 -1.12
CA GLU A 213 5.67 3.82 -1.74
C GLU A 213 5.96 3.78 -3.23
N ILE A 214 6.55 2.67 -3.66
CA ILE A 214 6.88 2.41 -5.06
C ILE A 214 6.01 1.24 -5.48
N PHE A 215 4.95 1.53 -6.24
CA PHE A 215 4.04 0.53 -6.81
C PHE A 215 4.70 -0.22 -7.98
N ALA A 216 5.83 -0.88 -7.72
CA ALA A 216 6.61 -1.62 -8.71
C ALA A 216 7.23 -2.88 -8.11
N ALA A 217 7.80 -3.72 -8.97
CA ALA A 217 8.62 -4.87 -8.56
C ALA A 217 10.02 -4.42 -8.09
N LEU A 218 10.07 -3.55 -7.09
CA LEU A 218 11.28 -3.02 -6.47
C LEU A 218 11.23 -3.29 -4.96
N LEU A 219 12.29 -3.90 -4.42
CA LEU A 219 12.44 -4.16 -2.99
C LEU A 219 13.74 -3.53 -2.48
N ALA A 220 13.63 -2.69 -1.47
CA ALA A 220 14.78 -2.22 -0.71
C ALA A 220 14.98 -3.10 0.53
N ILE A 221 16.21 -3.56 0.74
CA ILE A 221 16.60 -4.37 1.89
C ILE A 221 17.76 -3.72 2.62
N ARG A 222 17.90 -4.02 3.91
CA ARG A 222 19.09 -3.68 4.69
C ARG A 222 19.52 -4.90 5.47
N VAL A 223 20.79 -5.24 5.37
CA VAL A 223 21.43 -6.25 6.21
C VAL A 223 22.00 -5.57 7.45
N TYR A 224 21.76 -6.14 8.63
CA TYR A 224 22.25 -5.62 9.90
C TYR A 224 22.59 -6.77 10.86
N PRO A 225 23.55 -6.59 11.78
CA PRO A 225 23.82 -7.55 12.84
C PRO A 225 22.61 -7.77 13.76
N ASP A 226 22.38 -9.00 14.22
CA ASP A 226 21.23 -9.36 15.08
C ASP A 226 21.07 -8.47 16.33
N ALA A 227 22.18 -7.98 16.88
CA ALA A 227 22.18 -7.09 18.05
C ALA A 227 21.46 -5.75 17.79
N GLU A 228 21.40 -5.31 16.52
CA GLU A 228 20.78 -4.05 16.09
C GLU A 228 19.28 -4.19 15.81
N TRP A 229 18.70 -5.39 15.95
CA TRP A 229 17.28 -5.64 15.68
C TRP A 229 16.35 -4.66 16.39
N GLY A 230 16.54 -4.44 17.70
CA GLY A 230 15.66 -3.58 18.49
C GLY A 230 15.68 -2.12 18.04
N GLU A 231 16.87 -1.59 17.76
CA GLU A 231 17.06 -0.21 17.29
C GLU A 231 16.52 -0.04 15.87
N ASN A 232 16.78 -0.99 14.97
CA ASN A 232 16.25 -0.98 13.61
C ASN A 232 14.72 -1.08 13.60
N LEU A 233 14.12 -1.89 14.47
CA LEU A 233 12.66 -1.97 14.58
C LEU A 233 12.05 -0.67 15.10
N GLN A 234 12.72 0.03 16.02
CA GLN A 234 12.29 1.35 16.47
C GLN A 234 12.40 2.39 15.36
N SER A 235 13.51 2.41 14.61
CA SER A 235 13.68 3.28 13.45
C SER A 235 12.63 3.01 12.38
N VAL A 236 12.37 1.74 12.03
CA VAL A 236 11.29 1.37 11.10
C VAL A 236 9.92 1.77 11.63
N ASN A 237 9.65 1.70 12.94
CA ASN A 237 8.36 2.17 13.47
C ASN A 237 8.22 3.70 13.49
N GLN A 238 9.34 4.43 13.61
CA GLN A 238 9.35 5.91 13.63
C GLN A 238 9.34 6.50 12.22
N ASN A 239 10.11 5.91 11.31
CA ASN A 239 10.27 6.34 9.93
C ASN A 239 9.29 5.64 8.98
N GLY A 240 8.74 4.49 9.40
CA GLY A 240 7.98 3.54 8.60
C GLY A 240 6.81 4.16 7.89
N GLY A 241 7.07 4.53 6.65
CA GLY A 241 6.08 4.90 5.67
C GLY A 241 6.21 6.32 5.14
N GLY A 242 6.83 7.26 5.86
CA GLY A 242 6.96 8.65 5.40
C GLY A 242 5.66 9.25 4.81
N PHE A 243 4.49 8.73 5.21
CA PHE A 243 3.19 8.97 4.57
C PHE A 243 2.56 10.29 5.06
N THR A 244 3.38 11.33 5.18
CA THR A 244 2.98 12.73 5.41
C THR A 244 3.12 13.54 4.14
#